data_AF-A0A384JHA8-F1
#
_entry.id   AF-A0A384JHA8-F1
#
_cell.length_a   1.000
_cell.length_b   1.000
_cell.length_c   1.000
_cell.angle_alpha   90.00
_cell.angle_beta   90.00
_cell.angle_gamma   90.00
#
_symmetry.space_group_name_H-M   'P 1'
#
loop_
_entity.id
_entity.type
_entity.pdbx_description
1 polymer ?
#
loop_
_entity_poly.entity_id
_entity_poly.type
_entity_poly.pdbx_seq_one_letter_code
_entity_poly.pdbx_strand_id
1 'polypeptide(L)'
;MVRISSIVMFFLASALSVQACTYCQCEFSNGDHCCVYSDAEIGNLDCPTYCANAHRADGAAGGGTACAAGGKYKCASAFTALDRTPCYKQ
;
A
#
# COMPACT_ATOMS: atom_id res chain seq x y z
N MET A 1 15.37 -22.45 -33.06
CA MET A 1 15.65 -21.33 -32.13
C MET A 1 14.32 -20.72 -31.69
N VAL A 2 13.66 -21.31 -30.69
CA VAL A 2 12.30 -20.84 -30.26
C VAL A 2 12.01 -21.06 -28.77
N ARG A 3 12.88 -21.79 -28.04
CA ARG A 3 12.55 -22.27 -26.69
C ARG A 3 13.07 -21.42 -25.53
N ILE A 4 13.97 -20.47 -25.79
CA ILE A 4 14.56 -19.62 -24.74
C ILE A 4 13.71 -18.37 -24.50
N SER A 5 13.05 -17.83 -25.52
CA SER A 5 12.20 -16.63 -25.41
C SER A 5 10.97 -16.84 -24.52
N SER A 6 10.45 -18.07 -24.44
CA SER A 6 9.25 -18.37 -23.64
C SER A 6 9.48 -18.28 -22.14
N ILE A 7 10.72 -18.51 -21.67
CA ILE A 7 11.07 -18.51 -20.24
C ILE A 7 11.17 -17.07 -19.72
N VAL A 8 11.72 -16.16 -20.53
CA VAL A 8 11.91 -14.74 -20.15
C VAL A 8 10.55 -14.03 -19.95
N MET A 9 9.53 -14.40 -20.73
CA MET A 9 8.21 -13.77 -20.65
C MET A 9 7.40 -14.18 -19.41
N PHE A 10 7.67 -15.35 -18.82
CA PHE A 10 6.97 -15.81 -17.61
C PHE A 10 7.46 -15.08 -16.34
N PHE A 11 8.71 -14.62 -16.32
CA PHE A 11 9.29 -13.90 -15.17
C PHE A 11 8.89 -12.42 -15.10
N LEU A 12 8.44 -11.82 -16.21
CA LEU A 12 8.13 -10.38 -16.24
C LEU A 12 6.73 -10.02 -15.72
N ALA A 13 5.86 -11.01 -15.49
CA ALA A 13 4.47 -10.79 -15.04
C ALA A 13 4.33 -10.59 -13.51
N SER A 14 5.37 -10.82 -12.72
CA SER A 14 5.32 -10.74 -11.25
C SER A 14 5.43 -9.31 -10.70
N ALA A 15 5.84 -8.34 -11.51
CA ALA A 15 6.07 -6.96 -11.07
C ALA A 15 4.80 -6.10 -10.97
N LEU A 16 3.66 -6.58 -11.49
CA LEU A 16 2.40 -5.82 -11.57
C LEU A 16 1.24 -6.48 -10.80
N SER A 17 1.53 -7.42 -9.90
CA SER A 17 0.48 -7.98 -9.04
C SER A 17 0.02 -6.93 -8.04
N VAL A 18 -1.10 -6.26 -8.34
CA VAL A 18 -1.87 -5.51 -7.35
C VAL A 18 -2.37 -6.54 -6.35
N GLN A 19 -1.64 -6.70 -5.24
CA GLN A 19 -2.07 -7.55 -4.14
C GLN A 19 -3.28 -6.89 -3.50
N ALA A 20 -4.42 -7.58 -3.57
CA ALA A 20 -5.64 -7.21 -2.88
C ALA A 20 -5.44 -7.39 -1.37
N CYS A 21 -5.01 -6.34 -0.67
CA CYS A 21 -4.88 -6.35 0.79
C CYS A 21 -6.17 -5.85 1.42
N THR A 22 -6.56 -6.42 2.56
CA THR A 22 -7.62 -5.85 3.41
C THR A 22 -7.12 -4.69 4.27
N TYR A 23 -5.81 -4.65 4.51
CA TYR A 23 -5.11 -3.59 5.24
C TYR A 23 -3.91 -3.12 4.42
N CYS A 24 -3.96 -1.88 3.95
CA CYS A 24 -2.88 -1.24 3.20
C CYS A 24 -1.98 -0.49 4.17
N GLN A 25 -0.76 -0.98 4.38
CA GLN A 25 0.27 -0.23 5.10
C GLN A 25 1.03 0.65 4.12
N CYS A 26 0.66 1.92 4.07
CA CYS A 26 1.35 2.91 3.26
C CYS A 26 2.73 3.21 3.83
N GLU A 27 3.67 3.48 2.95
CA GLU A 27 5.06 3.75 3.33
C GLU A 27 5.39 5.23 3.23
N PHE A 28 6.44 5.63 3.95
CA PHE A 28 7.14 6.87 3.72
C PHE A 28 8.07 6.76 2.51
N SER A 29 8.54 7.89 1.99
CA SER A 29 9.50 7.91 0.87
C SER A 29 10.81 7.16 1.18
N ASN A 30 11.19 7.09 2.46
CA ASN A 30 12.32 6.32 2.96
C ASN A 30 12.04 4.80 3.13
N GLY A 31 10.81 4.35 2.88
CA GLY A 31 10.39 2.94 3.00
C GLY A 31 9.86 2.53 4.38
N ASP A 32 9.86 3.43 5.36
CA ASP A 32 9.30 3.17 6.68
C ASP A 32 7.78 3.13 6.68
N HIS A 33 7.19 2.57 7.73
CA HIS A 33 5.73 2.51 7.87
C HIS A 33 5.15 3.89 8.19
N CYS A 34 4.28 4.37 7.31
CA CYS A 34 3.62 5.66 7.48
C CYS A 34 2.29 5.52 8.21
N CYS A 35 1.31 4.85 7.62
CA CYS A 35 0.01 4.62 8.23
C CYS A 35 -0.66 3.38 7.64
N VAL A 36 -1.72 2.91 8.30
CA VAL A 36 -2.53 1.79 7.80
C VAL A 36 -3.91 2.28 7.40
N TYR A 37 -4.33 1.96 6.18
CA TYR A 37 -5.68 2.16 5.69
C TYR A 37 -6.40 0.82 5.57
N SER A 38 -7.64 0.76 6.05
CA SER A 38 -8.51 -0.39 5.94
C SER A 38 -9.96 0.07 5.88
N ASP A 39 -10.78 -0.54 5.04
CA ASP A 39 -12.21 -0.31 4.99
C ASP A 39 -12.95 -1.64 4.92
N ALA A 40 -13.75 -1.94 5.95
CA ALA A 40 -14.49 -3.19 6.08
C ALA A 40 -15.65 -3.31 5.08
N GLU A 41 -16.17 -2.19 4.55
CA GLU A 41 -17.25 -2.18 3.56
C GLU A 41 -16.74 -2.56 2.18
N ILE A 42 -15.48 -2.22 1.88
CA ILE A 42 -14.82 -2.52 0.60
C ILE A 42 -14.15 -3.90 0.65
N GLY A 43 -13.56 -4.25 1.80
CA GLY A 43 -12.80 -5.49 1.96
C GLY A 43 -11.45 -5.40 1.28
N ASN A 44 -11.36 -5.87 0.04
CA ASN A 44 -10.09 -5.89 -0.71
C ASN A 44 -9.80 -4.53 -1.34
N LEU A 45 -8.66 -3.95 -0.99
CA LEU A 45 -8.31 -2.58 -1.34
C LEU A 45 -7.29 -2.52 -2.47
N ASP A 46 -7.45 -1.51 -3.32
CA ASP A 46 -6.45 -1.08 -4.28
C ASP A 46 -5.42 -0.17 -3.59
N CYS A 47 -4.52 -0.78 -2.81
CA CYS A 47 -3.53 -0.07 -2.00
C CYS A 47 -2.66 0.95 -2.77
N PRO A 48 -2.23 0.72 -4.02
CA PRO A 48 -1.57 1.76 -4.82
C PRO A 48 -2.35 3.08 -4.86
N THR A 49 -3.66 3.00 -5.09
CA THR A 49 -4.55 4.18 -5.17
C THR A 49 -4.69 4.85 -3.80
N TYR A 50 -4.98 4.08 -2.75
CA TYR A 50 -5.15 4.64 -1.40
C TYR A 50 -3.85 5.20 -0.81
N CYS A 51 -2.70 4.59 -1.13
CA CYS A 51 -1.39 5.05 -0.64
C CYS A 51 -0.75 6.14 -1.51
N ALA A 52 -1.33 6.49 -2.68
CA ALA A 52 -0.79 7.53 -3.55
C ALA A 52 -0.75 8.90 -2.85
N ASN A 53 -1.82 9.21 -2.10
CA ASN A 53 -1.99 10.48 -1.38
C ASN A 53 -2.36 10.23 0.10
N ALA A 54 -1.85 9.16 0.70
CA ALA A 54 -2.13 8.84 2.10
C ALA A 54 -1.51 9.87 3.06
N HIS A 55 -2.28 10.19 4.10
CA HIS A 55 -1.87 11.07 5.20
C HIS A 55 -2.17 10.37 6.53
N ARG A 56 -1.27 10.53 7.49
CA ARG A 56 -1.41 10.01 8.85
C ARG A 56 -2.53 10.76 9.57
N ALA A 57 -3.43 10.05 10.23
CA ALA A 57 -4.40 10.64 11.14
C ALA A 57 -3.76 10.96 12.50
N ASP A 58 -2.67 11.73 12.49
CA ASP A 58 -1.88 12.13 13.66
C ASP A 58 -2.21 13.55 14.16
N GLY A 59 -3.18 14.23 13.53
CA GLY A 59 -3.65 15.54 13.96
C GLY A 59 -2.70 16.70 13.62
N ALA A 60 -1.68 16.48 12.79
CA ALA A 60 -0.83 17.57 12.31
C ALA A 60 -1.65 18.60 11.50
N ALA A 61 -1.28 19.87 11.62
CA ALA A 61 -1.95 20.98 10.93
C ALA A 61 -1.98 20.75 9.41
N GLY A 62 -3.12 21.01 8.77
CA GLY A 62 -3.29 20.79 7.33
C GLY A 62 -3.75 19.38 6.91
N GLY A 63 -4.20 18.55 7.86
CA GLY A 63 -4.78 17.23 7.53
C GLY A 63 -3.81 16.06 7.69
N GLY A 64 -2.84 16.17 8.60
CA GLY A 64 -1.94 15.07 8.95
C GLY A 64 -0.63 15.01 8.18
N THR A 65 0.31 14.21 8.68
CA THR A 65 1.61 14.00 8.03
C THR A 65 1.47 13.17 6.75
N ALA A 66 1.90 13.70 5.60
CA ALA A 66 1.85 13.00 4.32
C ALA A 66 2.84 11.81 4.26
N CYS A 67 2.39 10.68 3.67
CA CYS A 67 3.23 9.50 3.47
C CYS A 67 4.19 9.65 2.27
N ALA A 68 3.83 10.42 1.24
CA ALA A 68 4.73 10.84 0.15
C ALA A 68 5.55 9.72 -0.55
N ALA A 69 5.07 8.47 -0.56
CA ALA A 69 5.74 7.36 -1.23
C ALA A 69 5.14 6.98 -2.59
N GLY A 70 4.22 7.80 -3.12
CA GLY A 70 3.66 7.63 -4.46
C GLY A 70 2.97 6.29 -4.67
N GLY A 71 2.22 5.81 -3.67
CA GLY A 71 1.47 4.56 -3.76
C GLY A 71 2.23 3.32 -3.29
N LYS A 72 3.45 3.44 -2.77
CA LYS A 72 4.15 2.30 -2.16
C LYS A 72 3.42 1.82 -0.90
N TYR A 73 3.27 0.51 -0.80
CA TYR A 73 2.54 -0.14 0.27
C TYR A 73 3.06 -1.54 0.57
N LYS A 74 2.66 -2.06 1.73
CA LYS A 74 2.72 -3.48 2.09
C LYS A 74 1.34 -3.93 2.56
N CYS A 75 0.98 -5.19 2.33
CA CYS A 75 -0.19 -5.77 2.99
C CYS A 75 0.12 -5.94 4.47
N ALA A 76 -0.61 -5.24 5.34
CA ALA A 76 -0.59 -5.48 6.77
C ALA A 76 -1.58 -6.59 7.14
N SER A 77 -1.36 -7.22 8.29
CA SER A 77 -2.37 -8.05 8.93
C SER A 77 -3.27 -7.19 9.81
N ALA A 78 -4.45 -7.71 10.17
CA ALA A 78 -5.34 -7.07 11.14
C ALA A 78 -4.63 -6.80 12.48
N PHE A 79 -3.75 -7.71 12.92
CA PHE A 79 -2.97 -7.52 14.15
C PHE A 79 -1.98 -6.38 14.03
N THR A 80 -1.26 -6.30 12.91
CA THR A 80 -0.31 -5.21 12.65
C THR A 80 -1.00 -3.86 12.59
N ALA A 81 -2.26 -3.81 12.13
CA ALA A 81 -3.02 -2.56 12.04
C ALA A 81 -3.37 -1.96 13.41
N LEU A 82 -3.53 -2.77 14.47
CA LEU A 82 -3.94 -2.31 15.80
C LEU A 82 -2.95 -1.33 16.43
N ASP A 83 -1.64 -1.58 16.26
CA ASP A 83 -0.57 -0.76 16.85
C ASP A 83 0.02 0.27 15.87
N ARG A 84 -0.67 0.53 14.75
CA ARG A 84 -0.21 1.47 13.72
C ARG A 84 -1.10 2.69 13.68
N THR A 85 -0.49 3.83 13.33
CA THR A 85 -1.24 5.05 13.09
C THR A 85 -2.18 4.84 11.90
N PRO A 86 -3.49 5.11 12.05
CA PRO A 86 -4.42 5.00 10.93
C PRO A 86 -4.15 6.11 9.89
N CYS A 87 -4.42 5.81 8.61
CA CYS A 87 -4.49 6.85 7.59
C CYS A 87 -5.83 7.60 7.69
N TYR A 88 -5.87 8.85 7.26
CA TYR A 88 -7.16 9.51 6.99
C TYR A 88 -7.94 8.72 5.94
N LYS A 89 -9.28 8.70 6.11
CA LYS A 89 -10.16 8.08 5.14
C LYS A 89 -10.13 8.89 3.84
N GLN A 90 -9.81 8.23 2.72
CA GLN A 90 -9.88 8.79 1.37
C GLN A 90 -11.32 8.79 0.87
#